data_AF-A0A811Q602-F1
#
_entry.id   AF-A0A811Q602-F1
#
_cell.length_a   1.000
_cell.length_b   1.000
_cell.length_c   1.000
_cell.angle_alpha   90.00
_cell.angle_beta   90.00
_cell.angle_gamma   90.00
#
_symmetry.space_group_name_H-M   'P 1'
#
loop_
_entity.id
_entity.type
_entity.pdbx_description
1 polymer ?
#
loop_
_entity_poly.entity_id
_entity_poly.type
_entity_poly.pdbx_seq_one_letter_code
_entity_poly.pdbx_strand_id
1 'polypeptide(L)'
;MRASLLTTRDRCWGDKTYLGIDYYFLGYFAEIVGKLDVVAARYEAAERKGDPALRRRHAEREHLRYAAARNAAVRAVVPGPDGGGQSGWRRPFVAHCTGCNPCGSKRNAIYTREICEDGMRRELGFADDQVLRAYGFHHATPLNDSVRPPPFNYPAARAQPLTASGEMELAADLYAKV
;
A
#
# COMPACT_ATOMS: atom_id res chain seq x y z
N MET A 1 -25.38 -0.99 1.10
CA MET A 1 -25.99 -0.60 2.39
C MET A 1 -26.73 0.72 2.19
N ARG A 2 -27.98 0.85 2.64
CA ARG A 2 -28.70 2.14 2.53
C ARG A 2 -28.29 3.01 3.71
N ALA A 3 -27.47 4.04 3.47
CA ALA A 3 -27.07 4.99 4.52
C ALA A 3 -28.30 5.63 5.20
N SER A 4 -29.36 5.88 4.43
CA SER A 4 -30.64 6.37 4.95
C SER A 4 -31.27 5.47 6.01
N LEU A 5 -30.98 4.17 6.01
CA LEU A 5 -31.55 3.24 6.99
C LEU A 5 -30.89 3.41 8.37
N LEU A 6 -29.60 3.75 8.40
CA LEU A 6 -28.89 4.06 9.64
C LEU A 6 -29.33 5.39 10.25
N THR A 7 -29.73 6.36 9.42
CA THR A 7 -30.19 7.68 9.90
C THR A 7 -31.68 7.71 10.24
N THR A 8 -32.52 6.92 9.54
CA THR A 8 -33.98 6.92 9.75
C THR A 8 -34.48 5.85 10.71
N ARG A 9 -33.67 4.80 10.97
CA ARG A 9 -33.99 3.70 11.89
C ARG A 9 -32.82 3.42 12.84
N ASP A 10 -32.18 4.48 13.32
CA ASP A 10 -31.06 4.45 14.26
C ASP A 10 -31.35 3.59 15.50
N ARG A 11 -32.54 3.73 16.10
CA ARG A 11 -32.95 2.95 17.28
C ARG A 11 -32.97 1.45 17.05
N CYS A 12 -33.12 1.00 15.81
CA CYS A 12 -33.17 -0.43 15.50
C CYS A 12 -31.79 -1.00 15.14
N TRP A 13 -30.90 -0.17 14.57
CA TRP A 13 -29.69 -0.65 13.88
C TRP A 13 -28.40 0.03 14.31
N GLY A 14 -28.46 1.18 14.97
CA GLY A 14 -27.31 1.98 15.39
C GLY A 14 -26.36 1.17 16.27
N ASP A 15 -26.87 0.65 17.38
CA ASP A 15 -26.06 -0.13 18.35
C ASP A 15 -25.54 -1.46 17.79
N LYS A 16 -26.06 -1.91 16.65
CA LYS A 16 -25.63 -3.13 15.95
C LYS A 16 -24.69 -2.85 14.79
N THR A 17 -24.40 -1.57 14.51
CA THR A 17 -23.58 -1.15 13.37
C THR A 17 -22.27 -0.55 13.86
N TYR A 18 -21.16 -1.16 13.43
CA TYR A 18 -19.84 -0.59 13.61
C TYR A 18 -19.41 0.16 12.35
N LEU A 19 -19.15 1.46 12.47
CA LEU A 19 -18.56 2.27 11.40
C LEU A 19 -17.04 2.30 11.58
N GLY A 20 -16.35 1.33 10.98
CA GLY A 20 -14.89 1.22 11.09
C GLY A 20 -14.17 2.31 10.30
N ILE A 21 -13.47 3.18 11.03
CA ILE A 21 -12.64 4.26 10.47
C ILE A 21 -11.17 4.14 10.87
N ASP A 22 -10.83 3.13 11.68
CA ASP A 22 -9.49 2.99 12.28
C ASP A 22 -8.43 2.59 11.26
N TYR A 23 -8.87 1.99 10.15
CA TYR A 23 -8.03 1.65 9.02
C TYR A 23 -8.82 1.68 7.71
N TYR A 24 -8.12 1.60 6.58
CA TYR A 24 -8.73 1.53 5.25
C TYR A 24 -9.42 0.18 4.99
N PHE A 25 -10.52 -0.11 5.68
CA PHE A 25 -11.40 -1.24 5.35
C PHE A 25 -12.05 -1.07 3.97
N LEU A 26 -12.35 0.18 3.60
CA LEU A 26 -12.74 0.62 2.26
C LEU A 26 -11.98 1.90 1.94
N GLY A 27 -10.71 1.79 1.53
CA GLY A 27 -9.88 2.94 1.20
C GLY A 27 -10.20 3.52 -0.16
N TYR A 28 -10.33 4.84 -0.25
CA TYR A 28 -10.56 5.53 -1.50
C TYR A 28 -9.27 5.53 -2.34
N PHE A 29 -9.29 4.85 -3.49
CA PHE A 29 -8.08 4.58 -4.27
C PHE A 29 -7.29 5.83 -4.66
N ALA A 30 -7.97 6.94 -5.00
CA ALA A 30 -7.29 8.16 -5.45
C ALA A 30 -6.39 8.78 -4.36
N GLU A 31 -6.69 8.56 -3.08
CA GLU A 31 -5.83 8.98 -1.96
C GLU A 31 -4.65 8.03 -1.70
N ILE A 32 -4.71 6.82 -2.23
CA ILE A 32 -3.82 5.69 -1.93
C ILE A 32 -2.79 5.50 -3.03
N VAL A 33 -3.21 5.44 -4.30
CA VAL A 33 -2.37 5.03 -5.43
C VAL A 33 -1.08 5.83 -5.55
N GLY A 34 -1.13 7.15 -5.30
CA GLY A 34 0.03 8.03 -5.34
C GLY A 34 1.04 7.82 -4.20
N LYS A 35 0.66 7.11 -3.14
CA LYS A 35 1.48 6.88 -1.94
C LYS A 35 2.16 5.51 -1.95
N LEU A 36 1.74 4.57 -2.81
CA LEU A 36 2.16 3.17 -2.75
C LEU A 36 3.68 3.00 -2.86
N ASP A 37 4.34 3.74 -3.74
CA ASP A 37 5.80 3.67 -3.92
C ASP A 37 6.55 4.14 -2.65
N VAL A 38 6.05 5.19 -2.00
CA VAL A 38 6.60 5.69 -0.74
C VAL A 38 6.37 4.69 0.40
N VAL A 39 5.18 4.09 0.46
CA VAL A 39 4.87 3.03 1.43
C VAL A 39 5.81 1.84 1.22
N ALA A 40 6.01 1.39 -0.02
CA ALA A 40 6.94 0.30 -0.34
C ALA A 40 8.37 0.61 0.16
N ALA A 41 8.88 1.79 -0.18
CA ALA A 41 10.22 2.23 0.22
C ALA A 41 10.40 2.31 1.75
N ARG A 42 9.35 2.74 2.48
CA ARG A 42 9.38 2.79 3.96
C ARG A 42 9.41 1.40 4.58
N TYR A 43 8.65 0.46 4.04
CA TYR A 43 8.67 -0.93 4.49
C TYR A 43 10.03 -1.58 4.22
N GLU A 44 10.60 -1.38 3.03
CA GLU A 44 11.96 -1.83 2.74
C GLU A 44 13.00 -1.22 3.69
N ALA A 45 12.87 0.08 4.00
CA ALA A 45 13.77 0.75 4.93
C ALA A 45 13.66 0.21 6.36
N ALA A 46 12.44 -0.13 6.80
CA ALA A 46 12.21 -0.76 8.09
C ALA A 46 12.82 -2.17 8.15
N GLU A 47 12.61 -3.00 7.12
CA GLU A 47 13.20 -4.34 7.01
C GLU A 47 14.73 -4.29 6.94
N ARG A 48 15.29 -3.28 6.27
CA ARG A 48 16.74 -3.07 6.16
C ARG A 48 17.39 -2.77 7.52
N LYS A 49 16.71 -1.98 8.36
CA LYS A 49 17.19 -1.59 9.70
C LYS A 49 16.82 -2.60 10.79
N GLY A 50 15.88 -3.50 10.51
CA GLY A 50 15.40 -4.51 11.45
C GLY A 50 16.34 -5.71 11.63
N ASP A 51 15.81 -6.79 12.18
CA ASP A 51 16.53 -8.04 12.40
C ASP A 51 17.15 -8.55 11.07
N PRO A 52 18.46 -8.87 11.03
CA PRO A 52 19.10 -9.47 9.84
C PRO A 52 18.38 -10.70 9.28
N ALA A 53 17.64 -11.46 10.10
CA ALA A 53 16.84 -12.59 9.69
C ALA A 53 15.75 -12.23 8.66
N LEU A 54 15.27 -10.97 8.66
CA LEU A 54 14.31 -10.47 7.67
C LEU A 54 14.88 -10.44 6.24
N ARG A 55 16.20 -10.38 6.10
CA ARG A 55 16.90 -10.32 4.81
C ARG A 55 17.48 -11.67 4.37
N ARG A 56 17.28 -12.73 5.17
CA ARG A 56 17.66 -14.08 4.77
C ARG A 56 16.88 -14.46 3.52
N ARG A 57 17.53 -15.14 2.58
CA ARG A 57 16.88 -15.64 1.37
C ARG A 57 15.66 -16.51 1.77
N HIS A 58 14.49 -16.19 1.22
CA HIS A 58 13.21 -16.85 1.52
C HIS A 58 12.77 -16.78 2.99
N ALA A 59 13.15 -15.73 3.73
CA ALA A 59 12.66 -15.53 5.09
C ALA A 59 11.12 -15.55 5.17
N GLU A 60 10.47 -15.03 4.13
CA GLU A 60 9.03 -14.94 3.95
C GLU A 60 8.30 -16.30 3.99
N ARG A 61 9.00 -17.42 3.71
CA ARG A 61 8.43 -18.78 3.80
C ARG A 61 8.14 -19.21 5.24
N GLU A 62 8.82 -18.64 6.22
CA GLU A 62 8.53 -18.86 7.64
C GLU A 62 7.41 -17.93 8.11
N HIS A 63 6.26 -18.02 7.43
CA HIS A 63 5.17 -17.03 7.44
C HIS A 63 4.95 -16.33 8.78
N LEU A 64 4.71 -17.08 9.87
CA LEU A 64 4.39 -16.49 11.18
C LEU A 64 5.59 -15.78 11.83
N ARG A 65 6.78 -16.39 11.80
CA ARG A 65 7.99 -15.81 12.42
C ARG A 65 8.45 -14.57 11.66
N TYR A 66 8.48 -14.68 10.34
CA TYR A 66 8.81 -13.55 9.46
C TYR A 66 7.80 -12.42 9.60
N ALA A 67 6.49 -12.72 9.57
CA ALA A 67 5.45 -11.71 9.75
C ALA A 67 5.56 -11.00 11.10
N ALA A 68 5.81 -11.73 12.20
CA ALA A 68 5.98 -11.14 13.52
C ALA A 68 7.19 -10.18 13.58
N ALA A 69 8.35 -10.65 13.12
CA ALA A 69 9.58 -9.84 13.10
C ALA A 69 9.42 -8.60 12.19
N ARG A 70 8.82 -8.78 11.02
CA ARG A 70 8.55 -7.69 10.07
C ARG A 70 7.58 -6.68 10.65
N ASN A 71 6.48 -7.14 11.25
CA ASN A 71 5.50 -6.25 11.86
C ASN A 71 6.11 -5.44 13.00
N ALA A 72 6.96 -6.05 13.84
CA ALA A 72 7.69 -5.34 14.88
C ALA A 72 8.61 -4.25 14.28
N ALA A 73 9.43 -4.60 13.27
CA ALA A 73 10.33 -3.66 12.60
C ALA A 73 9.57 -2.48 11.98
N VAL A 74 8.46 -2.74 11.29
CA VAL A 74 7.66 -1.69 10.63
C VAL A 74 6.90 -0.85 11.66
N ARG A 75 6.34 -1.44 12.73
CA ARG A 75 5.62 -0.69 13.78
C ARG A 75 6.55 0.25 14.56
N ALA A 76 7.84 -0.07 14.63
CA ALA A 76 8.83 0.77 15.31
C ALA A 76 9.13 2.08 14.56
N VAL A 77 8.95 2.13 13.22
CA VAL A 77 9.46 3.27 12.41
C VAL A 77 8.48 3.83 11.37
N VAL A 78 7.41 3.12 11.03
CA VAL A 78 6.42 3.57 10.04
C VAL A 78 5.14 4.00 10.78
N PRO A 79 4.77 5.30 10.74
CA PRO A 79 3.62 5.80 11.47
C PRO A 79 2.30 5.40 10.82
N GLY A 80 1.24 5.36 11.62
CA GLY A 80 -0.14 5.06 11.20
C GLY A 80 -0.65 3.73 11.75
N PRO A 81 -1.96 3.46 11.60
CA PRO A 81 -2.58 2.21 12.06
C PRO A 81 -2.21 1.03 11.16
N ASP A 82 -2.29 -0.18 11.71
CA ASP A 82 -2.28 -1.38 10.87
C ASP A 82 -3.46 -1.35 9.90
N GLY A 83 -3.21 -1.70 8.63
CA GLY A 83 -4.20 -1.52 7.57
C GLY A 83 -4.30 -0.11 7.00
N GLY A 84 -3.43 0.81 7.44
CA GLY A 84 -3.30 2.16 6.88
C GLY A 84 -4.52 3.04 7.18
N GLY A 85 -4.36 4.35 7.11
CA GLY A 85 -5.48 5.27 7.33
C GLY A 85 -5.24 6.59 6.61
N GLN A 86 -6.18 7.53 6.77
CA GLN A 86 -6.08 8.87 6.19
C GLN A 86 -4.78 9.60 6.59
N SER A 87 -4.21 9.22 7.74
CA SER A 87 -2.87 9.65 8.16
C SER A 87 -1.89 8.48 8.26
N GLY A 88 -0.62 8.78 8.05
CA GLY A 88 0.49 7.82 8.16
C GLY A 88 0.88 7.16 6.83
N TRP A 89 1.75 6.16 6.96
CA TRP A 89 2.39 5.49 5.82
C TRP A 89 2.33 3.95 5.94
N ARG A 90 1.45 3.42 6.79
CA ARG A 90 1.18 1.98 6.84
C ARG A 90 0.37 1.56 5.62
N ARG A 91 0.54 0.29 5.21
CA ARG A 91 -0.12 -0.29 4.04
C ARG A 91 -1.64 -0.22 4.19
N PRO A 92 -2.37 0.28 3.18
CA PRO A 92 -3.83 0.19 3.18
C PRO A 92 -4.25 -1.27 3.18
N PHE A 93 -5.30 -1.61 3.93
CA PHE A 93 -5.86 -2.96 3.94
C PHE A 93 -6.65 -3.22 2.65
N VAL A 94 -7.54 -2.30 2.28
CA VAL A 94 -8.27 -2.32 1.01
C VAL A 94 -8.08 -0.99 0.31
N ALA A 95 -7.69 -1.05 -0.96
CA ALA A 95 -7.79 0.06 -1.90
C ALA A 95 -8.93 -0.24 -2.87
N HIS A 96 -9.95 0.63 -2.90
CA HIS A 96 -11.19 0.40 -3.61
C HIS A 96 -11.30 1.40 -4.76
N CYS A 97 -11.20 0.87 -5.99
CA CYS A 97 -11.29 1.61 -7.25
C CYS A 97 -12.72 2.07 -7.60
N THR A 98 -13.35 2.82 -6.68
CA THR A 98 -14.71 3.34 -6.84
C THR A 98 -14.83 4.25 -8.05
N GLY A 99 -15.79 3.98 -8.92
CA GLY A 99 -16.12 4.84 -10.07
C GLY A 99 -15.25 4.62 -11.31
N CYS A 100 -14.22 3.78 -11.25
CA CYS A 100 -13.42 3.41 -12.42
C CYS A 100 -14.18 2.58 -13.45
N ASN A 101 -15.06 1.68 -12.97
CA ASN A 101 -15.97 0.88 -13.79
C ASN A 101 -15.31 0.25 -15.04
N PRO A 102 -14.24 -0.55 -14.89
CA PRO A 102 -13.49 -1.05 -16.04
C PRO A 102 -14.28 -2.01 -16.94
N CYS A 103 -15.28 -2.70 -16.40
CA CYS A 103 -16.13 -3.62 -17.13
C CYS A 103 -17.34 -2.94 -17.80
N GLY A 104 -17.67 -1.71 -17.40
CA GLY A 104 -18.83 -0.98 -17.89
C GLY A 104 -18.45 0.13 -18.88
N SER A 105 -19.42 0.56 -19.67
CA SER A 105 -19.24 1.65 -20.65
C SER A 105 -19.29 3.05 -20.04
N LYS A 106 -19.70 3.17 -18.77
CA LYS A 106 -19.91 4.46 -18.09
C LYS A 106 -18.92 4.64 -16.94
N ARG A 107 -17.74 5.19 -17.25
CA ARG A 107 -16.77 5.59 -16.22
C ARG A 107 -17.20 6.92 -15.59
N ASN A 108 -16.82 7.13 -14.34
CA ASN A 108 -17.01 8.43 -13.72
C ASN A 108 -16.05 9.44 -14.34
N ALA A 109 -16.59 10.55 -14.86
CA ALA A 109 -15.83 11.55 -15.60
C ALA A 109 -14.78 12.31 -14.75
N ILE A 110 -14.86 12.21 -13.42
CA ILE A 110 -13.87 12.82 -12.53
C ILE A 110 -12.52 12.08 -12.52
N TYR A 111 -12.46 10.86 -13.06
CA TYR A 111 -11.22 10.09 -13.15
C TYR A 111 -10.80 9.94 -14.61
N THR A 112 -9.51 10.18 -14.86
CA THR A 112 -8.92 9.83 -16.15
C THR A 112 -8.80 8.32 -16.28
N ARG A 113 -8.70 7.85 -17.52
CA ARG A 113 -8.45 6.42 -17.78
C ARG A 113 -7.15 5.97 -17.12
N GLU A 114 -6.13 6.82 -17.19
CA GLU A 114 -4.79 6.55 -16.70
C GLU A 114 -4.83 6.38 -15.17
N ILE A 115 -5.48 7.29 -14.44
CA ILE A 115 -5.63 7.17 -12.98
C ILE A 115 -6.33 5.87 -12.58
N CYS A 116 -7.34 5.45 -13.34
CA CYS A 116 -8.06 4.21 -13.05
C CYS A 116 -7.28 2.96 -13.46
N GLU A 117 -6.85 2.83 -14.71
CA GLU A 117 -6.19 1.64 -15.23
C GLU A 117 -4.80 1.45 -14.64
N ASP A 118 -3.98 2.50 -14.61
CA ASP A 118 -2.65 2.42 -14.00
C ASP A 118 -2.76 2.35 -12.48
N GLY A 119 -3.74 3.02 -11.87
CA GLY A 119 -4.04 2.90 -10.45
C GLY A 119 -4.32 1.45 -10.05
N MET A 120 -5.26 0.79 -10.74
CA MET A 120 -5.57 -0.63 -10.52
C MET A 120 -4.34 -1.53 -10.69
N ARG A 121 -3.55 -1.32 -11.74
CA ARG A 121 -2.34 -2.14 -11.99
C ARG A 121 -1.26 -1.90 -10.92
N ARG A 122 -1.10 -0.67 -10.44
CA ARG A 122 -0.19 -0.33 -9.33
C ARG A 122 -0.63 -0.96 -8.03
N GLU A 123 -1.92 -0.87 -7.70
CA GLU A 123 -2.49 -1.51 -6.51
C GLU A 123 -2.29 -3.02 -6.54
N LEU A 124 -2.59 -3.65 -7.69
CA LEU A 124 -2.40 -5.08 -7.87
C LEU A 124 -0.93 -5.47 -7.72
N GLY A 125 0.00 -4.80 -8.43
CA GLY A 125 1.43 -5.11 -8.32
C GLY A 125 1.97 -4.91 -6.90
N PHE A 126 1.53 -3.86 -6.21
CA PHE A 126 1.89 -3.60 -4.81
C PHE A 126 1.39 -4.69 -3.86
N ALA A 127 0.18 -5.20 -4.07
CA ALA A 127 -0.38 -6.30 -3.30
C ALA A 127 0.31 -7.62 -3.64
N ASP A 128 0.52 -7.90 -4.92
CA ASP A 128 1.06 -9.15 -5.43
C ASP A 128 2.55 -9.33 -5.08
N ASP A 129 3.33 -8.25 -4.99
CA ASP A 129 4.70 -8.31 -4.44
C ASP A 129 4.75 -8.87 -3.00
N GLN A 130 3.67 -8.75 -2.23
CA GLN A 130 3.60 -9.36 -0.89
C GLN A 130 3.51 -10.88 -0.98
N VAL A 131 2.85 -11.41 -2.02
CA VAL A 131 2.72 -12.84 -2.29
C VAL A 131 3.98 -13.37 -2.98
N LEU A 132 4.42 -12.73 -4.06
CA LEU A 132 5.59 -13.13 -4.85
C LEU A 132 6.86 -13.24 -4.01
N ARG A 133 7.04 -12.38 -3.00
CA ARG A 133 8.21 -12.45 -2.11
C ARG A 133 8.29 -13.78 -1.35
N ALA A 134 7.17 -14.41 -1.01
CA ALA A 134 7.17 -15.76 -0.42
C ALA A 134 7.75 -16.83 -1.36
N TYR A 135 7.65 -16.61 -2.66
CA TYR A 135 8.18 -17.47 -3.72
C TYR A 135 9.56 -17.04 -4.22
N GLY A 136 10.11 -15.93 -3.72
CA GLY A 136 11.42 -15.41 -4.12
C GLY A 136 11.39 -14.58 -5.40
N PHE A 137 10.28 -13.87 -5.64
CA PHE A 137 10.12 -12.97 -6.78
C PHE A 137 9.53 -11.62 -6.34
N HIS A 138 9.67 -10.62 -7.21
CA HIS A 138 8.95 -9.34 -7.16
C HIS A 138 8.84 -8.76 -8.56
N HIS A 139 7.90 -7.85 -8.79
CA HIS A 139 7.76 -7.14 -10.06
C HIS A 139 9.00 -6.30 -10.36
N ALA A 140 9.42 -6.24 -11.63
CA ALA A 140 10.66 -5.57 -12.01
C ALA A 140 10.64 -4.07 -11.71
N THR A 141 9.52 -3.41 -12.01
CA THR A 141 9.22 -1.99 -11.83
C THR A 141 7.70 -1.80 -11.69
N PRO A 142 7.19 -0.64 -11.21
CA PRO A 142 5.77 -0.34 -11.25
C PRO A 142 5.20 -0.51 -12.67
N LEU A 143 3.95 -1.02 -12.78
CA LEU A 143 3.24 -1.26 -14.05
C LEU A 143 3.89 -2.27 -15.01
N ASN A 144 4.87 -3.05 -14.55
CA ASN A 144 5.52 -4.09 -15.34
C ASN A 144 5.15 -5.48 -14.81
N ASP A 145 4.58 -6.32 -15.67
CA ASP A 145 4.10 -7.66 -15.32
C ASP A 145 5.24 -8.70 -15.22
N SER A 146 6.46 -8.32 -15.63
CA SER A 146 7.64 -9.18 -15.52
C SER A 146 8.12 -9.26 -14.07
N VAL A 147 8.33 -10.49 -13.60
CA VAL A 147 8.88 -10.75 -12.26
C VAL A 147 10.35 -11.14 -12.33
N ARG A 148 11.10 -10.79 -11.29
CA ARG A 148 12.53 -11.14 -11.16
C ARG A 148 12.85 -11.57 -9.73
N PRO A 149 13.91 -12.36 -9.53
CA PRO A 149 14.36 -12.67 -8.18
C PRO A 149 14.91 -11.41 -7.47
N PRO A 150 14.70 -11.28 -6.15
CA PRO A 150 15.33 -10.21 -5.38
C PRO A 150 16.84 -10.42 -5.29
N PRO A 151 17.63 -9.33 -5.15
CA PRO A 151 19.06 -9.44 -4.94
C PRO A 151 19.35 -10.17 -3.61
N PHE A 152 20.58 -10.67 -3.48
CA PHE A 152 21.02 -11.27 -2.22
C PHE A 152 20.87 -10.27 -1.06
N ASN A 153 20.40 -10.73 0.09
CA ASN A 153 20.14 -9.92 1.28
C ASN A 153 19.14 -8.76 1.08
N TYR A 154 18.17 -8.92 0.18
CA TYR A 154 17.11 -7.93 -0.03
C TYR A 154 16.22 -7.72 1.22
N PRO A 155 15.78 -6.48 1.52
CA PRO A 155 16.22 -5.22 0.91
C PRO A 155 17.64 -4.87 1.36
N ALA A 156 18.59 -4.92 0.42
CA ALA A 156 19.98 -4.59 0.68
C ALA A 156 20.11 -3.07 0.88
N ALA A 157 21.22 -2.63 1.49
CA ALA A 157 21.59 -1.23 1.39
C ALA A 157 21.74 -0.89 -0.10
N ARG A 158 21.00 0.10 -0.58
CA ARG A 158 21.29 0.68 -1.89
C ARG A 158 22.75 1.10 -1.85
N ALA A 159 23.57 0.74 -2.83
CA ALA A 159 24.75 1.54 -3.11
C ALA A 159 24.24 2.98 -3.24
N GLN A 160 24.81 3.91 -2.46
CA GLN A 160 24.44 5.32 -2.54
C GLN A 160 24.43 5.72 -4.02
N PRO A 161 23.36 6.35 -4.53
CA PRO A 161 23.48 7.05 -5.80
C PRO A 161 24.56 8.10 -5.61
N LEU A 162 25.57 8.08 -6.47
CA LEU A 162 26.44 9.24 -6.67
C LEU A 162 25.52 10.43 -6.95
N THR A 163 25.44 11.35 -6.00
CA THR A 163 24.99 12.75 -6.12
C THR A 163 23.82 13.04 -7.05
N ALA A 164 22.64 13.29 -6.47
CA ALA A 164 21.71 14.29 -6.99
C ALA A 164 21.02 14.96 -5.80
N SER A 165 21.60 16.07 -5.37
CA SER A 165 20.99 17.02 -4.45
C SER A 165 19.71 17.59 -5.07
N GLY A 166 18.60 17.53 -4.33
CA GLY A 166 17.60 18.61 -4.37
C GLY A 166 16.36 18.48 -5.26
N GLU A 167 15.77 17.30 -5.47
CA GLU A 167 14.48 17.21 -6.22
C GLU A 167 13.34 16.50 -5.48
N MET A 168 13.59 15.88 -4.31
CA MET A 168 12.55 15.11 -3.61
C MET A 168 11.59 15.95 -2.74
N GLU A 169 11.85 17.25 -2.59
CA GLU A 169 11.03 18.16 -1.78
C GLU A 169 9.85 18.75 -2.56
N LEU A 170 9.91 18.80 -3.90
CA LEU A 170 8.86 19.42 -4.72
C LEU A 170 7.63 18.53 -4.96
N ALA A 171 7.75 17.20 -4.82
CA ALA A 171 6.64 16.28 -5.10
C ALA A 171 5.61 16.22 -3.97
N ALA A 172 5.99 16.59 -2.74
CA ALA A 172 5.06 16.64 -1.61
C ALA A 172 4.11 17.84 -1.70
N ASP A 173 4.57 18.98 -2.24
CA ASP A 173 3.77 20.21 -2.34
C ASP A 173 2.72 20.18 -3.45
N LEU A 174 2.88 19.31 -4.47
CA LEU A 174 1.88 19.19 -5.53
C LEU A 174 0.61 18.43 -5.10
N TYR A 175 0.68 17.61 -4.05
CA TYR A 175 -0.46 16.82 -3.56
C TYR A 175 -1.27 17.50 -2.44
N ALA A 176 -0.87 18.70 -1.99
CA ALA A 176 -1.60 19.49 -0.99
C ALA A 176 -2.63 20.47 -1.61
N LYS A 177 -2.86 20.41 -2.93
CA LYS A 177 -3.79 21.31 -3.66
C LYS A 177 -4.92 20.58 -4.41
N VAL A 178 -5.33 19.40 -3.94
CA VAL A 178 -6.61 18.78 -4.33
C VAL A 178 -7.42 18.52 -3.08
#